data_AF-A0A9E1LC13-F1
#
_entry.id   AF-A0A9E1LC13-F1
#
_cell.length_a   1.000
_cell.length_b   1.000
_cell.length_c   1.000
_cell.angle_alpha   90.00
_cell.angle_beta   90.00
_cell.angle_gamma   90.00
#
_symmetry.space_group_name_H-M   'P 1'
#
loop_
_entity.id
_entity.type
_entity.pdbx_description
1 polymer ?
#
loop_
_entity_poly.entity_id
_entity_poly.type
_entity_poly.pdbx_seq_one_letter_code
_entity_poly.pdbx_strand_id
1 'polypeptide(L)'
;MIKLLIIILTTVSIFGQNFNVSVYGFSVAKATWNVKNNSVDLQYKTNGLAEIIWPAVNIYSTKFDSINYNFLTFTKRIDQRPLKQSIYIDLKNDSLVYKKNYRIRSKPTKNLFSLLAMIQKGSTHDLDTKWLRFDHEG
;
A
#
# COMPACT_ATOMS: atom_id res chain seq x y z
N MET A 1 -54.53 -10.50 6.57
CA MET A 1 -53.37 -11.03 5.81
C MET A 1 -52.19 -10.11 6.06
N ILE A 2 -51.21 -10.53 6.87
CA ILE A 2 -50.01 -9.73 7.16
C ILE A 2 -48.98 -10.03 6.06
N LYS A 3 -48.66 -9.02 5.23
CA LYS A 3 -47.57 -9.12 4.26
C LYS A 3 -46.25 -8.84 4.99
N LEU A 4 -45.44 -9.88 5.16
CA LEU A 4 -44.09 -9.75 5.71
C LEU A 4 -43.16 -9.23 4.60
N LEU A 5 -42.67 -8.01 4.75
CA LEU A 5 -41.68 -7.41 3.84
C LEU A 5 -40.28 -7.76 4.37
N ILE A 6 -39.54 -8.59 3.65
CA ILE A 6 -38.15 -8.92 3.98
C ILE A 6 -37.23 -7.98 3.19
N ILE A 7 -36.60 -7.03 3.88
CA ILE A 7 -35.57 -6.15 3.31
C ILE A 7 -34.21 -6.81 3.56
N ILE A 8 -33.55 -7.28 2.50
CA ILE A 8 -32.18 -7.81 2.56
C ILE A 8 -31.21 -6.63 2.37
N LEU A 9 -30.58 -6.18 3.45
CA LEU A 9 -29.52 -5.18 3.41
C LEU A 9 -28.18 -5.88 3.12
N THR A 10 -27.72 -5.90 1.87
CA THR A 10 -26.37 -6.38 1.54
C THR A 10 -25.38 -5.24 1.64
N THR A 11 -24.54 -5.22 2.69
CA THR A 11 -23.33 -4.39 2.71
C THR A 11 -22.19 -5.16 2.03
N VAL A 12 -21.79 -4.73 0.83
CA VAL A 12 -20.60 -5.26 0.16
C VAL A 12 -19.38 -4.53 0.71
N SER A 13 -18.72 -5.11 1.71
CA SER A 13 -17.41 -4.65 2.16
C SER A 13 -16.34 -5.21 1.22
N ILE A 14 -15.78 -4.36 0.36
CA ILE A 14 -14.65 -4.75 -0.50
C ILE A 14 -13.39 -4.74 0.38
N PHE A 15 -12.91 -5.93 0.75
CA PHE A 15 -11.65 -6.09 1.50
C PHE A 15 -10.43 -5.95 0.57
N GLY A 16 -10.21 -4.77 0.00
CA GLY A 16 -9.01 -4.44 -0.79
C GLY A 16 -7.69 -4.38 0.00
N GLN A 17 -7.72 -4.89 1.24
CA GLN A 17 -6.62 -4.81 2.21
C GLN A 17 -6.05 -6.19 2.53
N ASN A 18 -6.71 -7.28 2.15
CA ASN A 18 -6.22 -8.64 2.38
C ASN A 18 -6.32 -9.43 1.09
N PHE A 19 -5.16 -9.83 0.57
CA PHE A 19 -5.03 -10.58 -0.67
C PHE A 19 -4.58 -12.00 -0.33
N ASN A 20 -5.27 -12.98 -0.89
CA ASN A 20 -4.88 -14.38 -0.82
C ASN A 20 -4.53 -14.84 -2.22
N VAL A 21 -3.30 -15.30 -2.42
CA VAL A 21 -2.81 -15.84 -3.69
C VAL A 21 -2.96 -17.35 -3.65
N SER A 22 -3.65 -17.90 -4.64
CA SER A 22 -3.88 -19.34 -4.75
C SER A 22 -3.44 -19.86 -6.12
N VAL A 23 -2.90 -21.07 -6.14
CA VAL A 23 -2.48 -21.79 -7.36
C VAL A 23 -3.18 -23.15 -7.33
N TYR A 24 -3.95 -23.46 -8.37
CA TYR A 24 -4.80 -24.67 -8.46
C TYR A 24 -5.71 -24.89 -7.23
N GLY A 25 -6.23 -23.81 -6.63
CA GLY A 25 -7.09 -23.86 -5.44
C GLY A 25 -6.35 -23.96 -4.11
N PHE A 26 -5.02 -24.12 -4.11
CA PHE A 26 -4.21 -24.11 -2.90
C PHE A 26 -3.70 -22.71 -2.59
N SER A 27 -3.88 -22.24 -1.36
CA SER A 27 -3.32 -20.96 -0.89
C SER A 27 -1.80 -21.08 -0.77
N VAL A 28 -1.08 -20.20 -1.47
CA VAL A 28 0.40 -20.20 -1.54
C VAL A 28 1.03 -18.95 -0.96
N ALA A 29 0.30 -17.84 -0.94
CA ALA A 29 0.77 -16.63 -0.26
C ALA A 29 -0.39 -15.76 0.20
N LYS A 30 -0.11 -14.88 1.16
CA LYS A 30 -1.02 -13.85 1.65
C LYS A 30 -0.30 -12.51 1.64
N ALA A 31 -1.02 -11.46 1.24
CA ALA A 31 -0.56 -10.08 1.40
C ALA A 31 -1.60 -9.27 2.18
N THR A 32 -1.15 -8.52 3.18
CA THR A 32 -1.99 -7.64 3.99
C THR A 32 -1.50 -6.21 3.82
N TRP A 33 -2.41 -5.33 3.44
CA TRP A 33 -2.23 -3.91 3.22
C TRP A 33 -3.02 -3.15 4.29
N ASN A 34 -2.33 -2.64 5.31
CA ASN A 34 -2.93 -1.95 6.44
C ASN A 34 -2.64 -0.44 6.35
N VAL A 35 -3.67 0.34 6.05
CA VAL A 35 -3.58 1.80 5.97
C VAL A 35 -4.02 2.43 7.29
N LYS A 36 -3.13 3.22 7.89
CA LYS A 36 -3.38 4.07 9.06
C LYS A 36 -3.36 5.53 8.65
N ASN A 37 -3.68 6.46 9.56
CA ASN A 37 -3.79 7.88 9.21
C ASN A 37 -2.54 8.46 8.53
N ASN A 38 -1.35 8.17 9.05
CA ASN A 38 -0.06 8.72 8.61
C ASN A 38 0.94 7.64 8.17
N SER A 39 0.48 6.40 7.98
CA SER A 39 1.35 5.32 7.59
C SER A 39 0.61 4.22 6.86
N VAL A 40 1.36 3.38 6.17
CA VAL A 40 0.85 2.16 5.56
C VAL A 40 1.86 1.04 5.68
N ASP A 41 1.36 -0.15 5.98
CA ASP A 41 2.13 -1.36 6.16
C ASP A 41 1.65 -2.43 5.14
N LEU A 42 2.56 -2.91 4.30
CA LEU A 42 2.35 -4.06 3.43
C LEU A 42 3.17 -5.23 3.96
N GLN A 43 2.49 -6.32 4.30
CA GLN A 43 3.12 -7.58 4.64
C GLN A 43 2.78 -8.61 3.57
N TYR A 44 3.79 -9.30 3.06
CA TYR A 44 3.65 -10.47 2.21
C TYR A 44 4.25 -11.67 2.94
N LYS A 45 3.54 -12.79 2.93
CA LYS A 45 4.07 -14.07 3.41
C LYS A 45 3.65 -15.23 2.54
N THR A 46 4.54 -16.19 2.31
CA THR A 46 4.11 -17.50 1.80
C THR A 46 3.38 -18.28 2.90
N ASN A 47 2.53 -19.22 2.50
CA ASN A 47 1.84 -20.13 3.41
C ASN A 47 1.63 -21.51 2.76
N GLY A 48 1.21 -22.49 3.57
CA GLY A 48 0.94 -23.84 3.09
C GLY A 48 2.19 -24.52 2.53
N LEU A 49 2.04 -25.26 1.42
CA LEU A 49 3.16 -25.97 0.78
C LEU A 49 4.25 -25.01 0.28
N ALA A 50 3.86 -23.81 -0.18
CA ALA A 50 4.82 -22.82 -0.66
C ALA A 50 5.72 -22.31 0.46
N GLU A 51 5.26 -22.24 1.71
CA GLU A 51 6.09 -21.86 2.87
C GLU A 51 7.13 -22.93 3.21
N ILE A 52 6.82 -24.21 2.98
CA ILE A 52 7.78 -25.31 3.22
C ILE A 52 8.92 -25.24 2.20
N ILE A 53 8.56 -25.13 0.92
CA ILE A 53 9.50 -25.10 -0.21
C ILE A 53 10.27 -23.78 -0.22
N TRP A 54 9.57 -22.65 -0.03
CA TRP A 54 10.09 -21.30 -0.15
C TRP A 54 9.45 -20.33 0.87
N PRO A 55 9.87 -20.37 2.14
CA PRO A 55 9.36 -19.43 3.13
C PRO A 55 9.87 -18.03 2.80
N ALA A 56 8.91 -17.11 2.72
CA ALA A 56 9.14 -15.73 2.40
C ALA A 56 8.29 -14.88 3.33
N VAL A 57 8.91 -13.89 3.97
CA VAL A 57 8.26 -12.86 4.76
C VAL A 57 8.86 -11.51 4.36
N ASN A 58 8.08 -10.72 3.64
CA ASN A 58 8.47 -9.38 3.22
C ASN A 58 7.57 -8.35 3.88
N ILE A 59 8.17 -7.30 4.43
CA ILE A 59 7.48 -6.23 5.13
C ILE A 59 7.95 -4.91 4.54
N TYR A 60 7.00 -4.08 4.12
CA TYR A 60 7.23 -2.74 3.63
C TYR A 60 6.37 -1.79 4.46
N SER A 61 6.96 -0.69 4.92
CA SER A 61 6.25 0.31 5.70
C SER A 61 6.62 1.69 5.18
N THR A 62 5.63 2.56 5.02
CA THR A 62 5.85 3.98 4.70
C THR A 62 5.14 4.83 5.73
N LYS A 63 5.84 5.84 6.26
CA LYS A 63 5.20 6.97 6.94
C LYS A 63 5.13 8.17 6.01
N PHE A 64 4.04 8.90 6.11
CA PHE A 64 3.77 10.08 5.29
C PHE A 64 2.98 11.12 6.07
N ASP A 65 3.03 12.36 5.62
CA ASP A 65 2.18 13.44 6.14
C ASP A 65 0.70 13.15 5.83
N SER A 66 -0.18 13.24 6.82
CA SER A 66 -1.59 12.85 6.66
C SER A 66 -2.43 13.79 5.81
N ILE A 67 -1.95 15.02 5.56
CA ILE A 67 -2.68 16.04 4.80
C ILE A 67 -2.33 15.91 3.32
N ASN A 68 -1.03 15.92 3.01
CA ASN A 68 -0.54 16.00 1.63
C ASN A 68 0.14 14.70 1.16
N TYR A 69 0.17 13.65 1.98
CA TYR A 69 0.74 12.32 1.70
C TYR A 69 2.23 12.36 1.31
N ASN A 70 2.92 13.43 1.67
CA ASN A 70 4.34 13.54 1.38
C ASN A 70 5.13 12.51 2.19
N PHE A 71 6.09 11.88 1.52
CA PHE A 71 6.94 10.84 2.06
C PHE A 71 7.77 11.34 3.24
N LEU A 72 7.79 10.58 4.35
CA LEU A 72 8.66 10.84 5.50
C LEU A 72 9.70 9.72 5.66
N THR A 73 9.24 8.48 5.82
CA THR A 73 10.14 7.33 6.03
C THR A 73 9.67 6.10 5.27
N PHE A 74 10.61 5.28 4.83
CA PHE A 74 10.36 3.99 4.19
C PHE A 74 11.23 2.92 4.82
N THR A 75 10.60 1.83 5.23
CA THR A 75 11.28 0.63 5.68
C THR A 75 10.92 -0.50 4.72
N LYS A 76 11.94 -1.26 4.30
CA LYS A 76 11.78 -2.50 3.54
C LYS A 76 12.60 -3.58 4.21
N ARG A 77 11.94 -4.66 4.61
CA ARG A 77 12.55 -5.89 5.11
C ARG A 77 12.13 -7.04 4.21
N ILE A 78 13.09 -7.71 3.59
CA ILE A 78 12.89 -8.93 2.82
C ILE A 78 13.56 -10.07 3.57
N ASP A 79 12.83 -11.15 3.79
CA ASP A 79 13.36 -12.40 4.31
C ASP A 79 12.80 -13.56 3.48
N GLN A 80 13.58 -14.02 2.50
CA GLN A 80 13.21 -15.11 1.60
C GLN A 80 14.29 -16.18 1.59
N ARG A 81 14.86 -16.52 2.76
CA ARG A 81 16.01 -17.43 2.95
C ARG A 81 17.31 -16.95 2.27
N PRO A 82 17.67 -17.27 1.00
CA PRO A 82 18.90 -16.74 0.40
C PRO A 82 18.92 -15.21 0.32
N LEU A 83 17.75 -14.58 0.19
CA LEU A 83 17.65 -13.13 0.10
C LEU A 83 17.19 -12.54 1.42
N LYS A 84 18.12 -11.93 2.17
CA LYS A 84 17.83 -11.14 3.37
C LYS A 84 18.28 -9.71 3.14
N GLN A 85 17.33 -8.77 3.20
CA GLN A 85 17.62 -7.35 3.02
C GLN A 85 16.85 -6.52 4.04
N SER A 86 17.50 -5.47 4.54
CA SER A 86 16.87 -4.45 5.36
C SER A 86 17.30 -3.08 4.84
N ILE A 87 16.31 -2.24 4.53
CA ILE A 87 16.49 -0.89 4.01
C ILE A 87 15.65 0.04 4.88
N TYR A 88 16.27 1.14 5.28
CA TYR A 88 15.61 2.27 5.92
C TYR A 88 15.99 3.53 5.15
N ILE A 89 14.99 4.29 4.74
CA ILE A 89 15.13 5.57 4.06
C ILE A 89 14.36 6.61 4.85
N ASP A 90 14.99 7.75 5.07
CA ASP A 90 14.45 8.85 5.87
C ASP A 90 14.53 10.15 5.08
N LEU A 91 13.54 11.03 5.23
CA LEU A 91 13.58 12.38 4.70
C LEU A 91 13.96 13.33 5.85
N LYS A 92 15.20 13.83 5.83
CA LYS A 92 15.72 14.80 6.81
C LYS A 92 16.13 16.08 6.10
N ASN A 93 15.57 17.22 6.49
CA ASN A 93 15.90 18.53 5.91
C ASN A 93 15.90 18.50 4.36
N ASP A 94 14.81 18.01 3.77
CA ASP A 94 14.65 17.83 2.31
C ASP A 94 15.65 16.89 1.63
N SER A 95 16.45 16.16 2.40
CA SER A 95 17.42 15.18 1.92
C SER A 95 16.96 13.76 2.21
N LEU A 96 16.96 12.91 1.19
CA LEU A 96 16.82 11.47 1.39
C LEU A 96 18.11 10.90 1.96
N VAL A 97 18.00 10.23 3.10
CA VAL A 97 19.12 9.58 3.78
C VAL A 97 18.99 8.07 3.62
N TYR A 98 20.02 7.44 3.03
CA TYR A 98 20.13 5.98 2.91
C TYR A 98 21.58 5.54 3.10
N LYS A 99 21.86 4.67 4.09
CA LYS A 99 23.21 4.14 4.37
C LYS A 99 24.31 5.22 4.38
N LYS A 100 24.06 6.35 5.05
CA LYS A 100 24.95 7.53 5.12
C LYS A 100 25.17 8.28 3.79
N ASN A 101 24.54 7.85 2.70
CA ASN A 101 24.45 8.64 1.48
C ASN A 101 23.26 9.58 1.57
N TYR A 102 23.45 10.78 1.03
CA TYR A 102 22.45 11.84 1.01
C TYR A 102 22.11 12.15 -0.43
N ARG A 103 20.81 12.21 -0.73
CA ARG A 103 20.32 12.75 -2.00
C ARG A 103 19.37 13.88 -1.70
N ILE A 104 19.83 15.10 -1.93
CA ILE A 104 19.00 16.30 -1.82
C ILE A 104 17.84 16.14 -2.81
N ARG A 105 16.62 16.36 -2.33
CA ARG A 105 15.45 16.47 -3.17
C ARG A 105 15.07 17.93 -3.30
N SER A 106 14.73 18.34 -4.51
CA SER A 106 14.33 19.72 -4.81
C SER A 106 12.90 20.04 -4.35
N LYS A 107 12.04 19.02 -4.12
CA LYS A 107 10.63 19.19 -3.73
C LYS A 107 10.13 18.03 -2.86
N PRO A 108 9.16 18.27 -1.96
CA PRO A 108 8.40 17.22 -1.30
C PRO A 108 7.78 16.28 -2.34
N THR A 109 7.81 14.97 -2.08
CA THR A 109 7.33 13.97 -3.04
C THR A 109 6.68 12.81 -2.32
N LYS A 110 5.91 12.04 -3.06
CA LYS A 110 5.20 10.86 -2.59
C LYS A 110 5.91 9.63 -3.13
N ASN A 111 6.01 8.58 -2.33
CA ASN A 111 6.41 7.27 -2.86
C ASN A 111 5.16 6.48 -3.29
N LEU A 112 5.36 5.33 -3.93
CA LEU A 112 4.25 4.48 -4.38
C LEU A 112 3.23 4.17 -3.27
N PHE A 113 3.71 3.90 -2.05
CA PHE A 113 2.86 3.48 -0.94
C PHE A 113 1.99 4.62 -0.41
N SER A 114 2.56 5.81 -0.26
CA SER A 114 1.83 7.02 0.12
C SER A 114 0.86 7.47 -0.98
N LEU A 115 1.20 7.29 -2.26
CA LEU A 115 0.27 7.50 -3.37
C LEU A 115 -0.92 6.54 -3.31
N LEU A 116 -0.68 5.24 -3.08
CA LEU A 116 -1.77 4.27 -2.94
C LEU A 116 -2.65 4.58 -1.71
N ALA A 117 -2.05 5.01 -0.60
CA ALA A 117 -2.80 5.45 0.57
C ALA A 117 -3.63 6.71 0.28
N MET A 118 -3.10 7.66 -0.49
CA MET A 118 -3.82 8.85 -0.96
C MET A 118 -5.00 8.46 -1.83
N ILE A 119 -4.82 7.53 -2.77
CA ILE A 119 -5.90 7.05 -3.65
C ILE A 119 -7.00 6.36 -2.84
N GLN A 120 -6.64 5.57 -1.83
CA GLN A 120 -7.62 4.82 -1.03
C GLN A 120 -8.42 5.70 -0.05
N LYS A 121 -7.89 6.85 0.34
CA LYS A 121 -8.53 7.74 1.33
C LYS A 121 -9.07 9.04 0.74
N GLY A 122 -8.49 9.48 -0.38
CA GLY A 122 -8.87 10.72 -1.04
C GLY A 122 -10.29 10.60 -1.60
N SER A 123 -10.98 11.73 -1.68
CA SER A 123 -12.24 11.77 -2.41
C SER A 123 -11.94 11.60 -3.90
N THR A 124 -12.87 11.00 -4.64
CA THR A 124 -12.75 10.88 -6.10
C THR A 124 -12.56 12.26 -6.74
N HIS A 125 -13.20 13.31 -6.20
CA HIS A 125 -13.08 14.68 -6.70
C HIS A 125 -11.66 15.26 -6.57
N ASP A 126 -10.94 14.89 -5.51
CA ASP A 126 -9.56 15.37 -5.29
C ASP A 126 -8.51 14.60 -6.11
N LEU A 127 -8.88 13.40 -6.56
CA LEU A 127 -8.02 12.49 -7.31
C LEU A 127 -8.28 12.50 -8.81
N ASP A 128 -9.49 12.89 -9.23
CA ASP A 128 -9.89 12.95 -10.63
C ASP A 128 -9.00 13.95 -11.37
N THR A 129 -8.58 13.57 -12.56
CA THR A 129 -7.95 14.49 -13.49
C THR A 129 -8.93 15.62 -13.75
N LYS A 130 -8.63 16.81 -13.23
CA LYS A 130 -9.33 18.03 -13.64
C LYS A 130 -9.06 18.18 -15.12
N TRP A 131 -10.01 17.78 -15.95
CA TRP A 131 -9.96 17.94 -17.41
C TRP A 131 -9.58 19.39 -17.70
N LEU A 132 -8.39 19.58 -18.26
CA LEU A 132 -7.97 20.92 -18.63
C LEU A 132 -8.75 21.29 -19.89
N ARG A 133 -9.14 22.55 -20.02
CA ARG A 133 -9.93 23.01 -21.17
C ARG A 133 -9.32 22.63 -22.53
N PHE A 134 -8.00 22.44 -22.58
CA PHE A 134 -7.23 22.05 -23.76
C PHE A 134 -7.44 20.58 -24.19
N ASP A 135 -7.89 19.70 -23.29
CA ASP A 135 -8.12 18.28 -23.60
C ASP A 135 -9.45 18.06 -24.35
N HIS A 136 -10.24 19.13 -24.56
CA HIS A 136 -11.51 19.11 -25.29
C HIS A 136 -11.39 19.46 -26.78
N GLU A 137 -10.23 19.91 -27.26
CA GLU A 137 -10.03 20.30 -28.67
C GLU A 137 -9.45 19.14 -29.50
N GLY A 138 -10.16 18.00 -29.49
CA GLY A 138 -9.95 16.90 -30.43
C GLY A 138 -10.61 17.15 -31.78
#